data_AF-A0A093C347-F1
#
_entry.id   AF-A0A093C347-F1
#
_cell.length_a   1.000
_cell.length_b   1.000
_cell.length_c   1.000
_cell.angle_alpha   90.00
_cell.angle_beta   90.00
_cell.angle_gamma   90.00
#
_symmetry.space_group_name_H-M   'P 1'
#
loop_
_entity.id
_entity.type
_entity.pdbx_description
1 polymer ?
#
loop_
_entity_poly.entity_id
_entity_poly.type
_entity_poly.pdbx_seq_one_letter_code
_entity_poly.pdbx_strand_id
1 'polypeptide(L)'
;MTGTIIEEVENEEKMETRGFFEEEIIGVVFEDDFSYRLRFQSYRVVSPNDAFEHIDTCPDFVSGNCKVPLYWYAGFLSVQSSIDAAVIEIKTNHSVWEEMKSISGVRLKSPLIKPVYKLVYSWFIVYIVLCFCPNMYFLSVKVTREKKKLKVLMRAMGLQDIAFWLSWSLLYAVYVAIMASLLTLITV
;
A
#
# COMPACT_ATOMS: atom_id res chain seq x y z
N MET A 1 15.98 16.20 -31.61
CA MET A 1 16.25 16.29 -30.16
C MET A 1 16.53 17.74 -29.88
N THR A 2 15.55 18.45 -29.33
CA THR A 2 15.73 19.81 -28.83
C THR A 2 16.71 19.72 -27.65
N GLY A 3 17.86 20.40 -27.74
CA GLY A 3 18.85 20.37 -26.67
C GLY A 3 18.35 21.08 -25.41
N THR A 4 18.91 20.73 -24.25
CA THR A 4 18.67 21.47 -23.01
C THR A 4 19.27 22.87 -23.15
N ILE A 5 18.50 23.90 -22.83
CA ILE A 5 18.96 25.29 -22.83
C ILE A 5 19.28 25.65 -21.37
N ILE A 6 20.48 26.19 -21.15
CA ILE A 6 20.93 26.66 -19.83
C ILE A 6 20.89 28.18 -19.87
N GLU A 7 20.19 28.79 -18.93
CA GLU A 7 20.09 30.24 -18.77
C GLU A 7 20.36 30.61 -17.32
N GLU A 8 21.24 31.58 -17.11
CA GLU A 8 21.45 32.18 -15.78
C GLU A 8 20.32 33.16 -15.49
N VAL A 9 19.73 33.06 -14.30
CA VAL A 9 18.65 33.94 -13.86
C VAL A 9 19.18 34.85 -12.76
N GLU A 10 18.89 36.16 -12.87
CA GLU A 10 19.40 37.19 -11.94
C GLU A 10 18.94 37.00 -10.49
N ASN A 11 17.74 36.45 -10.25
CA ASN A 11 17.17 36.28 -8.92
C ASN A 11 16.18 35.10 -8.85
N GLU A 12 16.04 34.51 -7.67
CA GLU A 12 15.18 33.37 -7.39
C GLU A 12 13.69 33.68 -7.65
N GLU A 13 13.22 34.90 -7.33
CA GLU A 13 11.83 35.32 -7.57
C GLU A 13 11.45 35.32 -9.07
N LYS A 14 12.37 35.76 -9.94
CA LYS A 14 12.17 35.71 -11.40
C LYS A 14 12.09 34.26 -11.88
N MET A 15 12.92 33.38 -11.30
CA MET A 15 12.91 31.96 -11.62
C MET A 15 11.61 31.28 -11.18
N GLU A 16 11.10 31.60 -9.98
CA GLU A 16 9.81 31.11 -9.50
C GLU A 16 8.68 31.55 -10.43
N THR A 17 8.65 32.84 -10.79
CA THR A 17 7.63 33.41 -11.67
C THR A 17 7.62 32.69 -13.02
N ARG A 18 8.78 32.45 -13.63
CA ARG A 18 8.89 31.68 -14.88
C ARG A 18 8.45 30.23 -14.70
N GLY A 19 8.83 29.58 -13.60
CA GLY A 19 8.43 28.22 -13.28
C GLY A 19 6.91 28.03 -13.12
N PHE A 20 6.13 29.08 -12.87
CA PHE A 20 4.67 29.03 -12.90
C PHE A 20 4.09 29.05 -14.33
N PHE A 21 4.74 29.74 -15.27
CA PHE A 21 4.23 29.90 -16.63
C PHE A 21 4.80 28.89 -17.64
N GLU A 22 5.99 28.35 -17.38
CA GLU A 22 6.70 27.45 -18.28
C GLU A 22 6.84 26.05 -17.65
N GLU A 23 6.31 25.03 -18.34
CA GLU A 23 6.19 23.66 -17.82
C GLU A 23 7.47 22.82 -17.83
N GLU A 24 8.52 23.28 -18.50
CA GLU A 24 9.73 22.48 -18.75
C GLU A 24 11.00 23.10 -18.12
N ILE A 25 10.83 24.07 -17.20
CA ILE A 25 11.94 24.67 -16.48
C ILE A 25 12.24 23.88 -15.19
N ILE A 26 13.51 23.58 -14.97
CA ILE A 26 14.05 23.08 -13.71
C ILE A 26 14.95 24.16 -13.14
N GLY A 27 14.63 24.64 -11.95
CA GLY A 27 15.44 25.64 -11.25
C GLY A 27 16.55 25.00 -10.44
N VAL A 28 17.75 25.58 -10.47
CA VAL A 28 18.88 25.16 -9.64
C VAL A 28 19.37 26.40 -8.89
N VAL A 29 19.30 26.36 -7.56
CA VAL A 29 19.76 27.44 -6.69
C VAL A 29 20.98 26.95 -5.93
N PHE A 30 22.16 27.48 -6.24
CA PHE A 30 23.38 27.18 -5.51
C PHE A 30 23.43 28.02 -4.23
N GLU A 31 23.58 27.35 -3.08
CA GLU A 31 23.81 28.02 -1.78
C GLU A 31 25.32 28.15 -1.50
N ASP A 32 26.07 27.10 -1.82
CA ASP A 32 27.52 27.02 -1.69
C ASP A 32 28.12 26.27 -2.89
N ASP A 33 29.45 26.23 -2.97
CA ASP A 33 30.21 25.47 -4.00
C ASP A 33 29.85 23.98 -4.09
N PHE A 34 29.23 23.40 -3.05
CA PHE A 34 28.87 21.99 -2.95
C PHE A 34 27.39 21.77 -2.60
N SER A 35 26.62 22.84 -2.40
CA SER A 35 25.24 22.74 -1.91
C SER A 35 24.32 23.50 -2.83
N TYR A 36 23.31 22.81 -3.32
CA TYR A 36 22.31 23.36 -4.22
C TYR A 36 20.92 22.84 -3.88
N ARG A 37 19.90 23.60 -4.26
CA ARG A 37 18.50 23.25 -4.15
C ARG A 37 17.90 23.16 -5.53
N LEU A 38 17.28 22.02 -5.83
CA LEU A 38 16.51 21.86 -7.04
C LEU A 38 15.06 22.31 -6.81
N ARG A 39 14.56 23.12 -7.73
CA ARG A 39 13.18 23.59 -7.74
C ARG A 39 12.47 23.01 -8.95
N PHE A 40 11.47 22.19 -8.66
CA PHE A 40 10.56 21.63 -9.65
C PHE A 40 9.17 22.20 -9.42
N GLN A 41 8.34 22.17 -10.46
CA GLN A 41 6.95 22.58 -10.34
C GLN A 41 6.20 21.66 -9.39
N SER A 42 5.32 22.24 -8.56
CA SER A 42 4.60 21.54 -7.49
C SER A 42 3.90 20.25 -7.93
N TYR A 43 3.44 20.15 -9.18
CA TYR A 43 2.73 18.98 -9.71
C TYR A 43 3.66 17.89 -10.27
N ARG A 44 4.93 18.21 -10.53
CA ARG A 44 5.98 17.27 -11.00
C ARG A 44 6.94 16.87 -9.88
N VAL A 45 6.98 17.62 -8.78
CA VAL A 45 7.75 17.27 -7.58
C VAL A 45 7.23 15.94 -7.04
N VAL A 46 8.09 14.91 -7.09
CA VAL A 46 7.85 13.69 -6.34
C VAL A 46 7.96 14.06 -4.86
N SER A 47 6.90 13.79 -4.09
CA SER A 47 6.86 14.16 -2.68
C SER A 47 8.00 13.46 -1.92
N PRO A 48 8.94 14.23 -1.31
CA PRO A 48 9.93 13.66 -0.42
C PRO A 48 9.19 13.25 0.85
N ASN A 49 8.84 11.99 0.96
CA ASN A 49 8.19 11.49 2.15
C ASN A 49 9.15 10.58 2.91
N ASP A 50 9.78 11.14 3.94
CA ASP A 50 10.68 10.41 4.83
C ASP A 50 9.95 9.26 5.55
N ALA A 51 8.62 9.33 5.66
CA ALA A 51 7.80 8.25 6.19
C ALA A 51 7.70 7.02 5.25
N PHE A 52 8.09 7.15 3.97
CA PHE A 52 8.13 6.04 3.00
C PHE A 52 9.51 5.34 2.92
N GLU A 53 10.45 5.61 3.84
CA GLU A 53 11.57 4.69 4.11
C GLU A 53 11.08 3.27 4.46
N HIS A 54 9.82 3.13 4.89
CA HIS A 54 9.13 1.84 4.92
C HIS A 54 8.73 1.39 3.52
N ILE A 55 9.71 0.81 2.80
CA ILE A 55 9.56 -0.21 1.75
C ILE A 55 8.16 -0.20 1.11
N ASP A 56 7.91 0.76 0.22
CA ASP A 56 6.66 0.80 -0.52
C ASP A 56 6.64 -0.41 -1.46
N THR A 57 5.85 -1.41 -1.08
CA THR A 57 5.81 -2.71 -1.74
C THR A 57 4.90 -2.55 -2.95
N CYS A 58 5.45 -2.09 -4.07
CA CYS A 58 4.71 -2.06 -5.32
C CYS A 58 4.39 -3.50 -5.73
N PRO A 59 3.11 -3.91 -5.72
CA PRO A 59 2.73 -5.31 -5.93
C PRO A 59 3.00 -5.75 -7.38
N ASP A 60 2.92 -4.81 -8.33
CA ASP A 60 3.05 -5.09 -9.76
C ASP A 60 4.23 -4.34 -10.39
N PHE A 61 5.18 -5.09 -10.93
CA PHE A 61 6.35 -4.61 -11.68
C PHE A 61 6.01 -3.77 -12.92
N VAL A 62 4.81 -3.96 -13.45
CA VAL A 62 4.35 -3.35 -14.71
C VAL A 62 3.49 -2.10 -14.45
N SER A 63 3.02 -1.90 -13.22
CA SER A 63 2.10 -0.80 -12.93
C SER A 63 2.83 0.54 -12.94
N GLY A 64 2.42 1.44 -13.85
CA GLY A 64 2.81 2.87 -13.84
C GLY A 64 2.36 3.62 -12.57
N ASN A 65 1.69 2.93 -11.64
CA ASN A 65 1.21 3.45 -10.37
C ASN A 65 2.23 3.34 -9.24
N CYS A 66 3.37 2.68 -9.48
CA CYS A 66 4.44 2.61 -8.49
C CYS A 66 5.15 3.97 -8.38
N LYS A 67 5.03 4.61 -7.22
CA LYS A 67 5.62 5.94 -6.99
C LYS A 67 7.12 5.90 -6.71
N VAL A 68 7.65 4.75 -6.29
CA VAL A 68 9.06 4.59 -5.89
C VAL A 68 10.06 4.99 -6.99
N PRO A 69 9.97 4.52 -8.24
CA PRO A 69 10.91 4.91 -9.27
C PRO A 69 10.60 6.26 -9.93
N LEU A 70 9.66 7.06 -9.42
CA LEU A 70 9.31 8.34 -10.04
C LEU A 70 10.50 9.30 -10.11
N TYR A 71 11.37 9.36 -9.09
CA TYR A 71 12.59 10.17 -9.14
C TYR A 71 13.54 9.77 -10.29
N TRP A 72 13.53 8.50 -10.68
CA TRP A 72 14.32 8.00 -11.80
C TRP A 72 13.69 8.39 -13.14
N TYR A 73 12.39 8.13 -13.32
CA TYR A 73 11.70 8.37 -14.60
C TYR A 73 11.34 9.84 -14.85
N ALA A 74 11.18 10.65 -13.80
CA ALA A 74 10.90 12.08 -13.91
C ALA A 74 12.15 12.93 -14.23
N GLY A 75 13.33 12.31 -14.35
CA GLY A 75 14.57 12.99 -14.71
C GLY A 75 15.27 13.73 -13.57
N PHE A 76 14.73 13.69 -12.34
CA PHE A 76 15.36 14.28 -11.16
C PHE A 76 16.79 13.76 -10.98
N LEU A 77 16.94 12.43 -11.02
CA LEU A 77 18.25 11.80 -10.83
C LEU A 77 19.23 12.16 -11.95
N SER A 78 18.76 12.32 -13.19
CA SER A 78 19.60 12.69 -14.33
C SER A 78 20.15 14.12 -14.21
N VAL A 79 19.32 15.06 -13.74
CA VAL A 79 19.75 16.42 -13.44
C VAL A 79 20.74 16.43 -12.28
N GLN A 80 20.42 15.71 -11.20
CA GLN A 80 21.29 15.59 -10.03
C GLN A 80 22.66 15.01 -10.40
N SER A 81 22.70 13.90 -11.15
CA SER A 81 23.96 13.31 -11.60
C SER A 81 24.76 14.24 -12.50
N SER A 82 24.10 15.04 -13.34
CA SER A 82 24.79 15.98 -14.24
C SER A 82 25.42 17.15 -13.47
N ILE A 83 24.71 17.68 -12.47
CA ILE A 83 25.23 18.74 -11.60
C ILE A 83 26.36 18.19 -10.73
N ASP A 84 26.18 17.03 -10.12
CA ASP A 84 27.20 16.40 -9.27
C ASP A 84 28.47 16.07 -10.07
N ALA A 85 28.34 15.61 -11.32
CA ALA A 85 29.48 15.40 -12.22
C ALA A 85 30.26 16.69 -12.43
N ALA A 86 29.56 17.79 -12.71
CA ALA A 86 30.17 19.10 -12.97
C ALA A 86 30.84 19.67 -11.71
N VAL A 87 30.20 19.56 -10.55
CA VAL A 87 30.77 20.00 -9.27
C VAL A 87 32.04 19.21 -8.94
N ILE A 88 32.03 17.89 -9.12
CA ILE A 88 33.20 17.03 -8.93
C ILE A 88 34.31 17.43 -9.89
N GLU A 89 34.00 17.64 -11.17
CA GLU A 89 34.98 18.05 -12.18
C GLU A 89 35.64 19.37 -11.84
N ILE A 90 34.86 20.38 -11.44
CA ILE A 90 35.39 21.71 -11.03
C ILE A 90 36.33 21.60 -9.83
N LYS A 91 36.00 20.74 -8.86
CA LYS A 91 36.75 20.65 -7.59
C LYS A 91 37.95 19.72 -7.64
N THR A 92 37.87 18.64 -8.40
CA THR A 92 38.93 17.64 -8.50
C THR A 92 39.79 17.81 -9.75
N ASN A 93 39.40 18.70 -10.67
CA ASN A 93 40.01 18.87 -11.99
C ASN A 93 40.08 17.55 -12.78
N HIS A 94 39.13 16.65 -12.53
CA HIS A 94 39.00 15.34 -13.13
C HIS A 94 37.54 15.10 -13.52
N SER A 95 37.29 14.88 -14.82
CA SER A 95 35.92 14.63 -15.28
C SER A 95 35.48 13.22 -14.93
N VAL A 96 34.33 13.13 -14.27
CA VAL A 96 33.69 11.87 -13.86
C VAL A 96 32.43 11.56 -14.68
N TRP A 97 32.22 12.27 -15.80
CA TRP A 97 30.99 12.15 -16.61
C TRP A 97 30.75 10.72 -17.11
N GLU A 98 31.78 10.07 -17.67
CA GLU A 98 31.66 8.69 -18.18
C GLU A 98 31.41 7.68 -17.05
N GLU A 99 32.03 7.90 -15.89
CA GLU A 99 31.82 7.07 -14.70
C GLU A 99 30.37 7.21 -14.22
N MET A 100 29.86 8.43 -14.08
CA MET A 100 28.48 8.68 -13.66
C MET A 100 27.45 8.14 -14.66
N LYS A 101 27.71 8.26 -15.96
CA LYS A 101 26.85 7.67 -17.00
C LYS A 101 26.80 6.14 -16.94
N SER A 102 27.86 5.51 -16.46
CA SER A 102 27.92 4.05 -16.28
C SER A 102 27.14 3.56 -15.04
N ILE A 103 26.83 4.46 -14.10
CA ILE A 103 26.05 4.12 -12.90
C ILE A 103 24.63 3.79 -13.33
N SER A 104 24.22 2.55 -13.08
CA SER A 104 22.86 2.09 -13.30
C SER A 104 22.23 1.68 -11.97
N GLY A 105 21.00 2.13 -11.76
CA GLY A 105 20.19 1.72 -10.62
C GLY A 105 19.50 0.40 -10.95
N VAL A 106 19.77 -0.63 -10.17
CA VAL A 106 19.01 -1.88 -10.23
C VAL A 106 17.97 -1.87 -9.13
N ARG A 107 16.69 -1.95 -9.51
CA ARG A 107 15.62 -2.14 -8.55
C ARG A 107 15.63 -3.59 -8.07
N LEU A 108 15.91 -3.78 -6.78
CA LEU A 108 15.79 -5.08 -6.14
C LEU A 108 14.32 -5.52 -6.12
N LYS A 109 14.09 -6.83 -6.34
CA LYS A 109 12.76 -7.41 -6.20
C LYS A 109 12.33 -7.29 -4.74
N SER A 110 11.30 -6.49 -4.49
CA SER A 110 10.66 -6.47 -3.17
C SER A 110 10.10 -7.86 -2.87
N PRO A 111 10.24 -8.36 -1.62
CA PRO A 111 9.55 -9.57 -1.23
C PRO A 111 8.05 -9.36 -1.47
N LEU A 112 7.33 -10.42 -1.87
CA LEU A 112 5.87 -10.42 -1.93
C LEU A 112 5.31 -10.37 -0.49
N ILE A 113 5.57 -9.30 0.23
CA ILE A 113 4.85 -8.98 1.45
C ILE A 113 3.57 -8.35 0.96
N LYS A 114 2.51 -9.14 0.82
CA LYS A 114 1.16 -8.63 0.49
C LYS A 114 0.75 -7.64 1.60
N PRO A 115 0.78 -6.31 1.39
CA PRO A 115 0.25 -5.36 2.38
C PRO A 115 -1.29 -5.35 2.28
N VAL A 116 -1.80 -5.85 1.15
CA VAL A 116 -3.17 -6.28 0.95
C VAL A 116 -3.42 -7.36 1.99
N TYR A 117 -4.07 -6.98 3.09
CA TYR A 117 -5.15 -7.72 3.73
C TYR A 117 -5.38 -7.22 5.15
N LYS A 118 -4.48 -6.48 5.81
CA LYS A 118 -4.72 -6.17 7.24
C LYS A 118 -6.03 -5.41 7.49
N LEU A 119 -6.33 -4.39 6.71
CA LEU A 119 -7.60 -3.67 6.82
C LEU A 119 -8.76 -4.48 6.25
N VAL A 120 -8.70 -4.90 4.98
CA VAL A 120 -9.81 -5.65 4.34
C VAL A 120 -10.17 -6.92 5.12
N TYR A 121 -9.18 -7.68 5.60
CA TYR A 121 -9.37 -8.86 6.43
C TYR A 121 -9.91 -8.52 7.82
N SER A 122 -9.47 -7.41 8.43
CA SER A 122 -10.05 -6.93 9.69
C SER A 122 -11.52 -6.58 9.52
N TRP A 123 -11.89 -5.88 8.46
CA TRP A 123 -13.28 -5.56 8.14
C TRP A 123 -14.08 -6.82 7.82
N PHE A 124 -13.50 -7.77 7.08
CA PHE A 124 -14.11 -9.06 6.78
C PHE A 124 -14.41 -9.87 8.05
N ILE A 125 -13.48 -9.92 9.01
CA ILE A 125 -13.72 -10.56 10.33
C ILE A 125 -14.88 -9.87 11.06
N VAL A 126 -14.92 -8.53 11.08
CA VAL A 126 -16.00 -7.77 11.74
C VAL A 126 -17.35 -8.08 11.09
N TYR A 127 -17.42 -8.12 9.75
CA TYR A 127 -18.65 -8.48 9.03
C TYR A 127 -19.09 -9.92 9.33
N ILE A 128 -18.16 -10.87 9.35
CA ILE A 128 -18.47 -12.26 9.73
C ILE A 128 -19.08 -12.30 11.14
N VAL A 129 -18.44 -11.67 12.13
CA VAL A 129 -18.93 -11.67 13.52
C VAL A 129 -20.33 -11.05 13.60
N LEU A 130 -20.56 -9.91 12.95
CA LEU A 130 -21.87 -9.25 12.93
C LEU A 130 -22.96 -10.12 12.30
N CYS A 131 -22.65 -10.86 11.23
CA CYS A 131 -23.59 -11.80 10.60
C CYS A 131 -23.92 -13.00 11.49
N PHE A 132 -22.98 -13.47 12.31
CA PHE A 132 -23.22 -14.60 13.22
C PHE A 132 -24.00 -14.22 14.49
N CYS A 133 -23.93 -12.97 14.96
CA CYS A 133 -24.65 -12.50 16.16
C CYS A 133 -26.17 -12.78 16.17
N PRO A 134 -26.97 -12.37 15.16
CA PRO A 134 -28.41 -12.61 15.16
C PRO A 134 -28.74 -14.11 15.03
N ASN A 135 -27.94 -14.86 14.28
CA ASN A 135 -28.12 -16.31 14.12
C ASN A 135 -27.94 -17.04 15.47
N MET A 136 -26.90 -16.69 16.24
CA MET A 136 -26.66 -17.24 17.58
C MET A 136 -27.76 -16.84 18.58
N TYR A 137 -28.33 -15.64 18.45
CA TYR A 137 -29.45 -15.20 19.29
C TYR A 137 -30.72 -16.04 19.04
N PHE A 138 -31.15 -16.15 17.78
CA PHE A 138 -32.33 -16.96 17.43
C PHE A 138 -32.14 -18.43 17.81
N LEU A 139 -30.94 -18.96 17.61
CA LEU A 139 -30.57 -20.30 18.02
C LEU A 139 -30.76 -20.50 19.53
N SER A 140 -30.22 -19.60 20.35
CA SER A 140 -30.32 -19.66 21.82
C SER A 140 -31.77 -19.61 22.33
N VAL A 141 -32.62 -18.80 21.71
CA VAL A 141 -34.06 -18.73 22.04
C VAL A 141 -34.77 -20.03 21.65
N LYS A 142 -34.45 -20.62 20.49
CA LYS A 142 -35.04 -21.89 20.07
C LYS A 142 -34.64 -23.05 21.00
N VAL A 143 -33.35 -23.13 21.38
CA VAL A 143 -32.86 -24.13 22.35
C VAL A 143 -33.62 -24.04 23.66
N THR A 144 -33.72 -22.84 24.22
CA THR A 144 -34.36 -22.66 25.53
C THR A 144 -35.85 -22.99 25.48
N ARG A 145 -36.53 -22.72 24.36
CA ARG A 145 -37.93 -23.10 24.14
C ARG A 145 -38.13 -24.60 23.98
N GLU A 146 -37.30 -25.25 23.15
CA GLU A 146 -37.37 -26.69 22.91
C GLU A 146 -36.93 -27.50 24.11
N LYS A 147 -35.88 -27.07 24.82
CA LYS A 147 -35.45 -27.68 26.09
C LYS A 147 -36.57 -27.71 27.12
N LYS A 148 -37.39 -26.65 27.24
CA LYS A 148 -38.52 -26.65 28.20
C LYS A 148 -39.60 -27.70 27.87
N LYS A 149 -39.85 -27.97 26.58
CA LYS A 149 -40.92 -28.88 26.15
C LYS A 149 -40.41 -30.32 25.93
N LEU A 150 -39.36 -30.48 25.14
CA LEU A 150 -38.82 -31.78 24.72
C LEU A 150 -38.03 -32.47 25.83
N LYS A 151 -37.34 -31.73 26.71
CA LYS A 151 -36.62 -32.38 27.83
C LYS A 151 -37.57 -33.06 28.80
N VAL A 152 -38.73 -32.46 29.05
CA VAL A 152 -39.78 -33.05 29.91
C VAL A 152 -40.38 -34.29 29.24
N LEU A 153 -40.66 -34.22 27.93
CA LEU A 153 -41.18 -35.34 27.15
C LEU A 153 -40.19 -36.51 27.06
N MET A 154 -38.92 -36.24 26.77
CA MET A 154 -37.87 -37.26 26.65
C MET A 154 -37.60 -37.96 27.98
N ARG A 155 -37.64 -37.22 29.10
CA ARG A 155 -37.52 -37.81 30.44
C ARG A 155 -38.70 -38.70 30.79
N ALA A 156 -39.92 -38.34 30.35
CA ALA A 156 -41.11 -39.17 30.51
C ALA A 156 -41.05 -40.47 29.67
N MET A 157 -40.34 -40.47 28.52
CA MET A 157 -40.06 -41.65 27.72
C MET A 157 -38.84 -42.46 28.19
N GLY A 158 -38.16 -42.05 29.27
CA GLY A 158 -36.99 -42.76 29.82
C GLY A 158 -35.66 -42.50 29.10
N LEU A 159 -35.58 -41.47 28.24
CA LEU A 159 -34.36 -41.15 27.51
C LEU A 159 -33.37 -40.35 28.37
N GLN A 160 -32.07 -40.59 28.15
CA GLN A 160 -30.99 -39.92 28.89
C GLN A 160 -30.76 -38.49 28.39
N ASP A 161 -30.43 -37.57 29.32
CA ASP A 161 -30.15 -36.15 29.03
C ASP A 161 -29.07 -35.93 27.96
N ILE A 162 -28.16 -36.88 27.77
CA ILE A 162 -27.07 -36.84 26.78
C ILE A 162 -27.60 -36.88 25.34
N ALA A 163 -28.67 -37.64 25.09
CA ALA A 163 -29.27 -37.76 23.76
C ALA A 163 -29.80 -36.42 23.23
N PHE A 164 -30.32 -35.58 24.13
CA PHE A 164 -30.76 -34.22 23.81
C PHE A 164 -29.58 -33.33 23.37
N TRP A 165 -28.47 -33.35 24.12
CA TRP A 165 -27.27 -32.58 23.78
C TRP A 165 -26.61 -33.05 22.48
N LEU A 166 -26.59 -34.36 22.23
CA LEU A 166 -26.07 -34.94 20.98
C LEU A 166 -26.91 -34.53 19.76
N SER A 167 -28.23 -34.62 19.86
CA SER A 167 -29.13 -34.17 18.78
C SER A 167 -28.93 -32.69 18.47
N TRP A 168 -28.79 -31.86 19.51
CA TRP A 168 -28.54 -30.44 19.34
C TRP A 168 -27.17 -30.13 18.72
N SER A 169 -26.13 -30.82 19.17
CA SER A 169 -24.77 -30.70 18.64
C SER A 169 -24.72 -31.06 17.15
N LEU A 170 -25.43 -32.11 16.74
CA LEU A 170 -25.52 -32.53 15.34
C LEU A 170 -26.20 -31.45 14.49
N LEU A 171 -27.32 -30.90 14.95
CA LEU A 171 -28.04 -29.84 14.24
C LEU A 171 -27.17 -28.59 14.08
N TYR A 172 -26.43 -28.21 15.13
CA TYR A 172 -25.49 -27.10 15.07
C TYR A 172 -24.34 -27.35 14.09
N ALA A 173 -23.77 -28.56 14.08
CA ALA A 173 -22.71 -28.93 13.15
C ALA A 173 -23.16 -28.85 11.68
N VAL A 174 -24.36 -29.32 11.36
CA VAL A 174 -24.94 -29.21 10.01
C VAL A 174 -25.16 -27.75 9.62
N TYR A 175 -25.69 -26.93 10.53
CA TYR A 175 -25.91 -25.52 10.28
C TYR A 175 -24.61 -24.75 10.01
N VAL A 176 -23.58 -24.98 10.83
CA VAL A 176 -22.25 -24.38 10.64
C VAL A 176 -21.62 -24.85 9.32
N ALA A 177 -21.79 -26.12 8.94
CA ALA A 177 -21.27 -26.63 7.67
C ALA A 177 -21.92 -25.95 6.44
N ILE A 178 -23.23 -25.68 6.48
CA ILE A 178 -23.93 -24.93 5.43
C ILE A 178 -23.45 -23.48 5.36
N MET A 179 -23.30 -22.81 6.51
CA MET A 179 -22.81 -21.43 6.53
C MET A 179 -21.36 -21.35 6.05
N ALA A 180 -20.52 -22.32 6.41
CA ALA A 180 -19.14 -22.40 5.95
C ALA A 180 -19.07 -22.61 4.44
N SER A 181 -19.90 -23.50 3.86
CA SER A 181 -19.91 -23.74 2.41
C SER A 181 -20.37 -22.50 1.64
N LEU A 182 -21.40 -21.79 2.11
CA LEU A 182 -21.84 -20.52 1.53
C LEU A 182 -20.75 -19.45 1.60
N LEU A 183 -20.06 -19.32 2.74
CA LEU A 183 -18.93 -18.40 2.87
C LEU A 183 -17.79 -18.75 1.91
N THR A 184 -17.45 -20.05 1.78
CA THR A 184 -16.41 -20.47 0.83
C THR A 184 -16.76 -20.14 -0.61
N LEU A 185 -18.03 -20.26 -1.01
CA LEU A 185 -18.51 -19.92 -2.36
C LEU A 185 -18.41 -18.41 -2.65
N ILE A 186 -18.59 -17.57 -1.64
CA ILE A 186 -18.49 -16.10 -1.78
C ILE A 186 -17.02 -15.65 -1.84
N THR A 187 -16.12 -16.37 -1.17
CA THR A 187 -14.70 -16.02 -1.10
C THR A 187 -13.85 -16.57 -2.26
N VAL A 188 -14.37 -17.53 -3.02
CA VAL A 188 -13.78 -18.06 -4.26
C VAL A 188 -14.17 -17.15 -5.42
#